data_AF-A0A3A5WF17-F1
#
_entry.id   AF-A0A3A5WF17-F1
#
_cell.length_a   1.000
_cell.length_b   1.000
_cell.length_c   1.000
_cell.angle_alpha   90.00
_cell.angle_beta   90.00
_cell.angle_gamma   90.00
#
_symmetry.space_group_name_H-M   'P 1'
#
loop_
_entity.id
_entity.type
_entity.pdbx_description
1 polymer ?
#
loop_
_entity_poly.entity_id
_entity_poly.type
_entity_poly.pdbx_seq_one_letter_code
_entity_poly.pdbx_strand_id
1 'polypeptide(L)'
;MAEDNRDKSEERLRMEHMPLAVKKLADTMFGIDPKFNIEDWLIKKANDDLALIEMDIERERVQLEQRIHRLETIAKRLAPEDIREVPQGQTNLFDCFDISIPIKHLAGRVEEIVDEEPHPAGTFINLLPDDGCDDPLLAVTAQMMLIFAQEKVGNGANWVELDELFSPLTDNGISKEECDEALDHLLMTGQIHEIDDDCFIPDE
;
A
#
# COMPACT_ATOMS: atom_id res chain seq x y z
N MET A 1 -20.33 20.34 70.37
CA MET A 1 -20.20 20.54 68.91
C MET A 1 -19.21 19.52 68.40
N ALA A 2 -19.69 18.37 67.93
CA ALA A 2 -18.85 17.24 67.50
C ALA A 2 -19.59 16.37 66.46
N GLU A 3 -20.20 17.00 65.45
CA GLU A 3 -20.98 16.28 64.42
C GLU A 3 -20.71 16.78 62.99
N ASP A 4 -19.47 17.18 62.68
CA ASP A 4 -19.16 17.74 61.34
C ASP A 4 -17.98 17.07 60.63
N ASN A 5 -17.68 15.82 60.98
CA ASN A 5 -16.56 15.09 60.37
C ASN A 5 -16.93 13.70 59.84
N ARG A 6 -18.24 13.39 59.74
CA ARG A 6 -18.73 12.09 59.24
C ARG A 6 -19.14 12.10 57.76
N ASP A 7 -19.40 13.26 57.17
CA ASP A 7 -19.93 13.34 55.80
C ASP A 7 -18.85 13.29 54.70
N LYS A 8 -17.60 13.68 54.98
CA LYS A 8 -16.51 13.64 53.97
C LYS A 8 -16.00 12.23 53.65
N SER A 9 -16.32 11.24 54.47
CA SER A 9 -15.98 9.84 54.23
C SER A 9 -17.04 9.08 53.42
N GLU A 10 -18.20 9.68 53.16
CA GLU A 10 -19.26 9.04 52.35
C GLU A 10 -19.05 9.24 50.84
N GLU A 11 -18.25 10.22 50.44
CA GLU A 11 -17.98 10.54 49.03
C GLU A 11 -16.87 9.66 48.41
N ARG A 12 -16.11 8.92 49.23
CA ARG A 12 -15.11 7.96 48.77
C ARG A 12 -15.75 6.58 48.61
N LEU A 13 -15.56 5.94 47.46
CA LEU A 13 -16.04 4.59 47.14
C LEU A 13 -15.68 3.62 48.26
N ARG A 14 -16.70 3.08 48.93
CA ARG A 14 -16.50 2.07 49.97
C ARG A 14 -16.10 0.74 49.34
N MET A 15 -14.80 0.46 49.40
CA MET A 15 -14.15 -0.77 48.94
C MET A 15 -14.84 -2.06 49.40
N GLU A 16 -15.49 -2.03 50.57
CA GLU A 16 -16.19 -3.17 51.15
C GLU A 16 -17.43 -3.62 50.36
N HIS A 17 -18.03 -2.75 49.53
CA HIS A 17 -19.20 -3.07 48.72
C HIS A 17 -18.86 -3.39 47.25
N MET A 18 -17.58 -3.37 46.87
CA MET A 18 -17.13 -3.66 45.50
C MET A 18 -17.16 -5.16 45.16
N PRO A 19 -17.34 -5.53 43.88
CA PRO A 19 -17.18 -6.90 43.42
C PRO A 19 -15.82 -7.51 43.77
N LEU A 20 -15.77 -8.83 43.96
CA LEU A 20 -14.56 -9.54 44.39
C LEU A 20 -13.35 -9.29 43.47
N ALA A 21 -13.58 -9.14 42.17
CA ALA A 21 -12.52 -8.84 41.20
C ALA A 21 -11.88 -7.46 41.43
N VAL A 22 -12.71 -6.44 41.71
CA VAL A 22 -12.24 -5.08 41.94
C VAL A 22 -11.52 -4.96 43.28
N LYS A 23 -11.98 -5.67 44.31
CA LYS A 23 -11.29 -5.78 45.60
C LYS A 23 -9.90 -6.38 45.45
N LYS A 24 -9.79 -7.54 44.79
CA LYS A 24 -8.50 -8.18 44.50
C LYS A 24 -7.55 -7.25 43.75
N LEU A 25 -8.05 -6.57 42.72
CA LEU A 25 -7.26 -5.59 41.97
C LEU A 25 -6.74 -4.49 42.88
N ALA A 26 -7.61 -3.86 43.67
CA ALA A 26 -7.20 -2.79 44.54
C ALA A 26 -6.21 -3.26 45.62
N ASP A 27 -6.43 -4.42 46.24
CA ASP A 27 -5.50 -4.99 47.22
C ASP A 27 -4.11 -5.22 46.59
N THR A 28 -4.06 -5.71 45.35
CA THR A 28 -2.79 -5.87 44.62
C THR A 28 -2.15 -4.53 44.27
N MET A 29 -2.93 -3.53 43.87
CA MET A 29 -2.42 -2.22 43.48
C MET A 29 -1.95 -1.39 44.68
N PHE A 30 -2.66 -1.46 45.81
CA PHE A 30 -2.21 -0.92 47.09
C PHE A 30 -0.91 -1.59 47.58
N GLY A 31 -0.73 -2.89 47.28
CA GLY A 31 0.51 -3.60 47.55
C GLY A 31 1.70 -3.10 46.72
N ILE A 32 1.45 -2.52 45.54
CA ILE A 32 2.49 -1.97 44.65
C ILE A 32 2.74 -0.48 44.95
N ASP A 33 1.67 0.31 45.08
CA ASP A 33 1.73 1.74 45.39
C ASP A 33 0.81 2.08 46.58
N PRO A 34 1.38 2.46 47.74
CA PRO A 34 0.59 2.89 48.90
C PRO A 34 -0.26 4.15 48.69
N LYS A 35 0.02 4.94 47.64
CA LYS A 35 -0.75 6.15 47.29
C LYS A 35 -1.85 5.88 46.25
N PHE A 36 -2.02 4.63 45.84
CA PHE A 36 -3.01 4.24 44.84
C PHE A 36 -4.42 4.68 45.23
N ASN A 37 -5.16 5.24 44.27
CA ASN A 37 -6.58 5.54 44.40
C ASN A 37 -7.36 4.82 43.28
N ILE A 38 -8.31 3.97 43.69
CA ILE A 38 -9.12 3.19 42.76
C ILE A 38 -10.04 4.07 41.90
N GLU A 39 -10.51 5.21 42.42
CA GLU A 39 -11.38 6.13 41.69
C GLU A 39 -10.62 6.76 40.52
N ASP A 40 -9.44 7.32 40.80
CA ASP A 40 -8.59 7.94 39.78
C ASP A 40 -8.16 6.91 38.73
N TRP A 41 -7.86 5.68 39.17
CA TRP A 41 -7.55 4.58 38.26
C TRP A 41 -8.73 4.19 37.38
N LEU A 42 -9.95 4.12 37.94
CA LEU A 42 -11.15 3.77 37.19
C LEU A 42 -11.49 4.85 36.16
N ILE A 43 -11.37 6.13 36.54
CA ILE A 43 -11.56 7.26 35.63
C ILE A 43 -10.54 7.19 34.49
N LYS A 44 -9.27 6.98 34.82
CA LYS A 44 -8.22 6.83 33.81
C LYS A 44 -8.51 5.65 32.87
N LYS A 45 -8.83 4.49 33.43
CA LYS A 45 -9.13 3.28 32.65
C LYS A 45 -10.36 3.47 31.74
N ALA A 46 -11.41 4.13 32.23
CA ALA A 46 -12.58 4.44 31.43
C ALA A 46 -12.25 5.39 30.26
N ASN A 47 -11.43 6.41 30.50
CA ASN A 47 -10.98 7.31 29.44
C ASN A 47 -10.09 6.59 28.41
N ASP A 48 -9.18 5.73 28.87
CA ASP A 48 -8.32 4.92 27.99
C ASP A 48 -9.15 3.97 27.12
N ASP A 49 -10.15 3.31 27.71
CA ASP A 49 -11.05 2.39 26.98
C ASP A 49 -11.96 3.15 26.01
N LEU A 50 -12.45 4.36 26.37
CA LEU A 50 -13.21 5.21 25.45
C LEU A 50 -12.37 5.66 24.25
N ALA A 51 -11.11 6.04 24.49
CA ALA A 51 -10.19 6.41 23.41
C ALA A 51 -9.91 5.22 22.48
N LEU A 52 -9.78 4.00 23.02
CA LEU A 52 -9.63 2.80 22.22
C LEU A 52 -10.87 2.52 21.36
N ILE A 53 -12.07 2.65 21.94
CA ILE A 53 -13.33 2.49 21.20
C ILE A 53 -13.46 3.55 20.10
N GLU A 54 -13.06 4.79 20.34
CA GLU A 54 -13.06 5.85 19.32
C GLU A 54 -12.16 5.50 18.14
N MET A 55 -10.95 4.99 18.41
CA MET A 55 -10.04 4.52 17.36
C MET A 55 -10.62 3.34 16.57
N ASP A 56 -11.26 2.39 17.24
CA ASP A 56 -11.89 1.24 16.58
C ASP A 56 -13.07 1.68 15.71
N ILE A 57 -13.88 2.64 16.17
CA ILE A 57 -14.97 3.23 15.37
C ILE A 57 -14.43 3.89 14.11
N GLU A 58 -13.34 4.66 14.21
CA GLU A 58 -12.76 5.33 13.04
C GLU A 58 -12.20 4.31 12.04
N ARG A 59 -11.59 3.23 12.53
CA ARG A 59 -11.14 2.12 11.68
C ARG A 59 -12.31 1.47 10.94
N GLU A 60 -13.39 1.13 11.64
CA GLU A 60 -14.59 0.52 11.04
C GLU A 60 -15.25 1.47 10.03
N ARG A 61 -15.28 2.78 10.33
CA ARG A 61 -15.77 3.79 9.40
C ARG A 61 -15.00 3.78 8.09
N VAL A 62 -13.67 3.79 8.14
CA VAL A 62 -12.81 3.73 6.94
C VAL A 62 -13.05 2.43 6.15
N GLN A 63 -13.16 1.28 6.83
CA GLN A 63 -13.45 0.01 6.16
C GLN A 63 -14.80 0.02 5.44
N LEU A 64 -15.82 0.63 6.04
CA LEU A 64 -17.14 0.78 5.43
C LEU A 64 -17.10 1.74 4.24
N GLU A 65 -16.40 2.88 4.35
CA GLU A 65 -16.19 3.82 3.23
C GLU A 65 -15.52 3.12 2.04
N GLN A 66 -14.45 2.36 2.27
CA GLN A 66 -13.79 1.57 1.23
C GLN A 66 -14.72 0.50 0.63
N ARG A 67 -15.54 -0.16 1.46
CA ARG A 67 -16.53 -1.13 0.98
C ARG A 67 -17.59 -0.47 0.09
N ILE A 68 -18.08 0.71 0.47
CA ILE A 68 -19.01 1.50 -0.35
C ILE A 68 -18.36 1.86 -1.67
N HIS A 69 -17.13 2.37 -1.66
CA HIS A 69 -16.42 2.74 -2.88
C HIS A 69 -16.22 1.55 -3.84
N ARG A 70 -15.90 0.37 -3.31
CA ARG A 70 -15.83 -0.87 -4.10
C ARG A 70 -17.18 -1.23 -4.72
N LEU A 71 -18.26 -1.14 -3.94
CA LEU A 71 -19.61 -1.40 -4.44
C LEU A 71 -20.05 -0.40 -5.52
N GLU A 72 -19.74 0.88 -5.36
CA GLU A 72 -20.01 1.91 -6.37
C GLU A 72 -19.24 1.65 -7.67
N THR A 73 -17.98 1.23 -7.56
CA THR A 73 -17.16 0.89 -8.72
C THR A 73 -17.74 -0.32 -9.46
N ILE A 74 -18.16 -1.36 -8.74
CA ILE A 74 -18.84 -2.51 -9.32
C ILE A 74 -20.16 -2.09 -9.97
N ALA A 75 -20.95 -1.23 -9.31
CA ALA A 75 -22.21 -0.73 -9.86
C ALA A 75 -21.99 0.07 -11.15
N LYS A 76 -20.95 0.91 -11.23
CA LYS A 76 -20.57 1.64 -12.45
C LYS A 76 -20.18 0.70 -13.59
N ARG A 77 -19.41 -0.36 -13.29
CA ARG A 77 -19.04 -1.38 -14.30
C ARG A 77 -20.22 -2.22 -14.77
N LEU A 78 -21.21 -2.45 -13.89
CA LEU A 78 -22.42 -3.18 -14.24
C LEU A 78 -23.44 -2.31 -14.98
N ALA A 79 -23.43 -0.99 -14.73
CA ALA A 79 -24.24 -0.07 -15.49
C ALA A 79 -23.83 -0.20 -16.97
N PRO A 80 -24.78 -0.49 -17.88
CA PRO A 80 -24.46 -0.51 -19.28
C PRO A 80 -24.01 0.90 -19.67
N GLU A 81 -22.73 1.05 -20.02
CA GLU A 81 -22.28 2.19 -20.83
C GLU A 81 -23.21 2.21 -22.04
N ASP A 82 -24.00 3.27 -22.21
CA ASP A 82 -24.77 3.45 -23.43
C ASP A 82 -23.77 3.85 -24.52
N ILE A 83 -23.08 2.85 -25.09
CA ILE A 83 -22.09 2.99 -26.17
C ILE A 83 -22.73 3.63 -27.43
N ARG A 84 -24.03 3.95 -27.39
CA ARG A 84 -24.80 4.57 -28.48
C ARG A 84 -24.93 6.08 -28.35
N GLU A 85 -24.60 6.70 -27.22
CA GLU A 85 -24.51 8.15 -27.12
C GLU A 85 -23.11 8.64 -27.51
N VAL A 86 -22.80 8.52 -28.80
CA VAL A 86 -21.69 9.26 -29.40
C VAL A 86 -22.02 10.76 -29.22
N PRO A 87 -21.15 11.57 -28.58
CA PRO A 87 -21.37 13.01 -28.48
C PRO A 87 -21.58 13.56 -29.90
N GLN A 88 -22.65 14.34 -30.09
CA GLN A 88 -23.01 14.87 -31.41
C GLN A 88 -21.82 15.67 -31.99
N GLY A 89 -21.08 15.08 -32.94
CA GLY A 89 -19.90 15.69 -33.56
C GLY A 89 -18.55 15.05 -33.22
N GLN A 90 -18.49 14.01 -32.36
CA GLN A 90 -17.30 13.16 -32.28
C GLN A 90 -17.35 12.11 -33.39
N THR A 91 -16.43 12.23 -34.34
CA THR A 91 -16.10 11.18 -35.29
C THR A 91 -14.81 10.51 -34.83
N ASN A 92 -14.70 9.20 -34.94
CA ASN A 92 -13.46 8.50 -34.62
C ASN A 92 -12.32 9.04 -35.50
N LEU A 93 -11.08 9.01 -34.99
CA LEU A 93 -9.87 9.42 -35.74
C LEU A 93 -9.75 8.75 -37.12
N PHE A 94 -10.41 7.60 -37.30
CA PHE A 94 -10.44 6.82 -38.54
C PHE A 94 -11.59 7.18 -39.49
N ASP A 95 -12.60 7.93 -39.05
CA ASP A 95 -13.70 8.40 -39.91
C ASP A 95 -13.24 9.48 -40.90
N CYS A 96 -12.10 10.12 -40.64
CA CYS A 96 -11.47 11.08 -41.55
C CYS A 96 -10.68 10.42 -42.69
N PHE A 97 -10.58 9.08 -42.70
CA PHE A 97 -9.88 8.34 -43.74
C PHE A 97 -10.86 7.50 -44.57
N ASP A 98 -10.98 7.82 -45.86
CA ASP A 98 -11.69 6.96 -46.80
C ASP A 98 -10.89 5.67 -47.02
N ILE A 99 -11.28 4.61 -46.32
CA ILE A 99 -10.73 3.27 -46.55
C ILE A 99 -11.15 2.85 -47.96
N SER A 100 -10.17 2.75 -48.86
CA SER A 100 -10.42 2.27 -50.23
C SER A 100 -11.13 0.91 -50.22
N ILE A 101 -12.09 0.73 -51.13
CA ILE A 101 -12.97 -0.45 -51.26
C ILE A 101 -12.24 -1.81 -51.16
N PRO A 102 -10.99 -1.99 -51.63
CA PRO A 102 -10.29 -3.27 -51.50
C PRO A 102 -10.11 -3.75 -50.04
N ILE A 103 -10.00 -2.83 -49.08
CA ILE A 103 -9.67 -3.15 -47.68
C ILE A 103 -10.94 -3.37 -46.83
N LYS A 104 -12.10 -2.86 -47.26
CA LYS A 104 -13.39 -3.10 -46.58
C LYS A 104 -13.76 -4.59 -46.49
N HIS A 105 -13.32 -5.40 -47.46
CA HIS A 105 -13.54 -6.84 -47.44
C HIS A 105 -12.58 -7.62 -46.52
N LEU A 106 -11.50 -6.99 -46.03
CA LEU A 106 -10.60 -7.59 -45.03
C LEU A 106 -11.12 -7.40 -43.60
N ALA A 107 -11.85 -6.31 -43.31
CA ALA A 107 -12.41 -6.08 -41.98
C ALA A 107 -13.43 -7.15 -41.55
N GLY A 108 -14.11 -7.79 -42.50
CA GLY A 108 -15.01 -8.93 -42.24
C GLY A 108 -14.33 -10.28 -42.07
N ARG A 109 -12.99 -10.35 -42.14
CA ARG A 109 -12.20 -11.58 -41.93
C ARG A 109 -11.52 -11.63 -40.55
N VAL A 110 -11.79 -10.67 -39.67
CA VAL A 110 -11.29 -10.66 -38.28
C VAL A 110 -12.21 -11.49 -37.37
N GLU A 111 -12.73 -12.60 -37.87
CA GLU A 111 -13.23 -13.68 -37.01
C GLU A 111 -12.15 -14.76 -37.04
N GLU A 112 -11.65 -15.13 -35.86
CA GLU A 112 -10.57 -16.10 -35.60
C GLU A 112 -9.14 -15.65 -35.93
N ILE A 113 -8.61 -14.67 -35.18
CA ILE A 113 -7.18 -14.66 -34.85
C ILE A 113 -7.01 -15.60 -33.65
N VAL A 114 -6.72 -16.89 -33.93
CA VAL A 114 -6.51 -17.95 -32.92
C VAL A 114 -5.03 -18.03 -32.49
N ASP A 115 -4.15 -17.23 -33.08
CA ASP A 115 -2.79 -17.00 -32.58
C ASP A 115 -2.63 -15.50 -32.36
N GLU A 116 -2.91 -15.03 -31.14
CA GLU A 116 -2.28 -13.81 -30.66
C GLU A 116 -0.78 -14.11 -30.56
N GLU A 117 -0.03 -13.80 -31.61
CA GLU A 117 1.38 -13.46 -31.39
C GLU A 117 1.38 -12.41 -30.28
N PRO A 118 2.07 -12.66 -29.16
CA PRO A 118 2.00 -11.78 -28.00
C PRO A 118 2.37 -10.38 -28.46
N HIS A 119 1.44 -9.45 -28.27
CA HIS A 119 1.64 -8.06 -28.63
C HIS A 119 3.01 -7.64 -28.07
N PRO A 120 3.87 -6.89 -28.80
CA PRO A 120 5.22 -6.54 -28.31
C PRO A 120 5.19 -5.78 -26.97
N ALA A 121 4.07 -5.15 -26.62
CA ALA A 121 3.84 -4.59 -25.29
C ALA A 121 3.64 -5.64 -24.17
N GLY A 122 3.14 -6.84 -24.50
CA GLY A 122 2.96 -7.96 -23.57
C GLY A 122 4.28 -8.47 -22.98
N THR A 123 5.39 -8.35 -23.72
CA THR A 123 6.73 -8.60 -23.18
C THR A 123 7.05 -7.68 -22.00
N PHE A 124 6.59 -6.42 -22.04
CA PHE A 124 6.78 -5.45 -20.96
C PHE A 124 5.80 -5.64 -19.81
N ILE A 125 4.63 -6.25 -20.06
CA ILE A 125 3.65 -6.57 -19.01
C ILE A 125 4.15 -7.72 -18.13
N ASN A 126 4.83 -8.72 -18.70
CA ASN A 126 5.46 -9.81 -17.94
C ASN A 126 6.76 -9.39 -17.22
N LEU A 127 7.26 -8.17 -17.49
CA LEU A 127 8.38 -7.55 -16.78
C LEU A 127 7.89 -6.64 -15.64
N LEU A 128 6.57 -6.46 -15.48
CA LEU A 128 6.02 -5.88 -14.27
C LEU A 128 6.11 -6.93 -13.16
N PRO A 129 6.52 -6.57 -11.94
CA PRO A 129 6.63 -7.53 -10.85
C PRO A 129 5.27 -8.18 -10.58
N ASP A 130 5.23 -9.52 -10.54
CA ASP A 130 4.07 -10.30 -10.09
C ASP A 130 3.56 -9.76 -8.74
N ASP A 131 2.24 -9.65 -8.57
CA ASP A 131 1.35 -9.50 -7.38
C ASP A 131 1.90 -8.97 -6.01
N GLY A 132 3.10 -8.39 -5.96
CA GLY A 132 3.87 -8.09 -4.76
C GLY A 132 4.62 -6.76 -4.80
N CYS A 133 4.57 -6.02 -5.92
CA CYS A 133 5.08 -4.66 -6.02
C CYS A 133 3.90 -3.68 -6.18
N ASP A 134 3.27 -3.33 -5.05
CA ASP A 134 2.24 -2.28 -4.99
C ASP A 134 2.82 -0.88 -5.26
N ASP A 135 4.16 -0.75 -5.32
CA ASP A 135 4.84 0.50 -5.63
C ASP A 135 5.31 0.53 -7.10
N PRO A 136 4.62 1.28 -7.98
CA PRO A 136 5.02 1.43 -9.37
C PRO A 136 6.34 2.21 -9.54
N LEU A 137 6.73 3.04 -8.56
CA LEU A 137 8.00 3.76 -8.60
C LEU A 137 9.14 2.77 -8.39
N LEU A 138 9.07 1.94 -7.35
CA LEU A 138 10.05 0.88 -7.08
C LEU A 138 10.27 -0.04 -8.29
N ALA A 139 9.19 -0.43 -8.96
CA ALA A 139 9.28 -1.26 -10.16
C ALA A 139 10.07 -0.57 -11.28
N VAL A 140 9.82 0.72 -11.51
CA VAL A 140 10.50 1.51 -12.56
C VAL A 140 11.96 1.78 -12.19
N THR A 141 12.24 2.13 -10.93
CA THR A 141 13.60 2.41 -10.44
C THR A 141 14.47 1.15 -10.49
N ALA A 142 13.95 0.01 -10.00
CA ALA A 142 14.62 -1.29 -10.08
C ALA A 142 14.89 -1.69 -11.54
N GLN A 143 13.91 -1.51 -12.43
CA GLN A 143 14.09 -1.84 -13.85
C GLN A 143 15.14 -0.94 -14.53
N MET A 144 15.13 0.36 -14.25
CA MET A 144 16.15 1.28 -14.78
C MET A 144 17.55 0.92 -14.29
N MET A 145 17.68 0.54 -13.02
CA MET A 145 18.94 0.09 -12.43
C MET A 145 19.46 -1.17 -13.13
N LEU A 146 18.60 -2.16 -13.36
CA LEU A 146 18.94 -3.38 -14.10
C LEU A 146 19.40 -3.12 -15.53
N ILE A 147 18.68 -2.28 -16.28
CA ILE A 147 19.03 -1.93 -17.67
C ILE A 147 20.43 -1.33 -17.73
N PHE A 148 20.73 -0.39 -16.81
CA PHE A 148 22.04 0.22 -16.74
C PHE A 148 23.13 -0.79 -16.37
N ALA A 149 22.86 -1.66 -15.39
CA ALA A 149 23.80 -2.69 -14.98
C ALA A 149 24.13 -3.67 -16.13
N GLN A 150 23.10 -4.11 -16.85
CA GLN A 150 23.22 -5.01 -18.01
C GLN A 150 23.95 -4.34 -19.17
N GLU A 151 23.68 -3.07 -19.46
CA GLU A 151 24.41 -2.32 -20.51
C GLU A 151 25.90 -2.22 -20.18
N LYS A 152 26.23 -1.93 -18.92
CA LYS A 152 27.62 -1.79 -18.49
C LYS A 152 28.38 -3.11 -18.55
N VAL A 153 27.80 -4.19 -18.01
CA VAL A 153 28.40 -5.53 -18.05
C VAL A 153 28.45 -6.05 -19.50
N GLY A 154 27.42 -5.81 -20.30
CA GLY A 154 27.37 -6.16 -21.73
C GLY A 154 28.43 -5.43 -22.57
N ASN A 155 28.86 -4.24 -22.15
CA ASN A 155 29.97 -3.51 -22.76
C ASN A 155 31.37 -4.02 -22.31
N GLY A 156 31.44 -5.10 -21.52
CA GLY A 156 32.66 -5.77 -21.10
C GLY A 156 33.20 -5.34 -19.74
N ALA A 157 32.39 -4.66 -18.91
CA ALA A 157 32.74 -4.45 -17.51
C ALA A 157 32.53 -5.75 -16.71
N ASN A 158 33.43 -6.01 -15.75
CA ASN A 158 33.33 -7.21 -14.92
C ASN A 158 32.26 -7.06 -13.81
N TRP A 159 31.98 -5.84 -13.37
CA TRP A 159 30.98 -5.48 -12.36
C TRP A 159 30.59 -4.00 -12.49
N VAL A 160 29.59 -3.58 -11.72
CA VAL A 160 29.13 -2.20 -11.62
C VAL A 160 29.30 -1.72 -10.18
N GLU A 161 29.90 -0.53 -9.99
CA GLU A 161 30.04 0.07 -8.66
C GLU A 161 28.72 0.72 -8.20
N LEU A 162 28.49 0.80 -6.89
CA LEU A 162 27.28 1.39 -6.30
C LEU A 162 26.99 2.82 -6.80
N ASP A 163 28.00 3.69 -6.76
CA ASP A 163 27.88 5.08 -7.21
C ASP A 163 27.49 5.17 -8.71
N GLU A 164 27.93 4.18 -9.49
CA GLU A 164 27.62 4.12 -10.91
C GLU A 164 26.20 3.62 -11.17
N LEU A 165 25.65 2.74 -10.32
CA LEU A 165 24.23 2.37 -10.36
C LEU A 165 23.33 3.57 -10.00
N PHE A 166 23.77 4.39 -9.05
CA PHE A 166 22.94 5.46 -8.48
C PHE A 166 22.98 6.75 -9.30
N SER A 167 24.12 7.06 -9.93
CA SER A 167 24.28 8.32 -10.67
C SER A 167 23.23 8.56 -11.78
N PRO A 168 22.87 7.57 -12.63
CA PRO A 168 21.87 7.79 -13.68
C PRO A 168 20.45 7.96 -13.12
N LEU A 169 20.14 7.31 -12.00
CA LEU A 169 18.82 7.38 -11.36
C LEU A 169 18.64 8.72 -10.65
N THR A 170 19.66 9.16 -9.92
CA THR A 170 19.66 10.45 -9.21
C THR A 170 19.67 11.63 -10.18
N ASP A 171 20.35 11.53 -11.33
CA ASP A 171 20.27 12.53 -12.41
C ASP A 171 18.87 12.64 -13.02
N ASN A 172 18.10 11.54 -13.03
CA ASN A 172 16.70 11.51 -13.45
C ASN A 172 15.71 11.96 -12.36
N GLY A 173 16.21 12.42 -11.21
CA GLY A 173 15.40 12.96 -10.11
C GLY A 173 14.84 11.92 -9.15
N ILE A 174 15.34 10.69 -9.18
CA ILE A 174 15.01 9.65 -8.21
C ILE A 174 15.82 9.91 -6.93
N SER A 175 15.20 9.82 -5.75
CA SER A 175 15.91 10.05 -4.49
C SER A 175 16.84 8.88 -4.15
N LYS A 176 17.78 9.11 -3.24
CA LYS A 176 18.73 8.05 -2.85
C LYS A 176 18.04 6.91 -2.14
N GLU A 177 17.04 7.24 -1.32
CA GLU A 177 16.25 6.27 -0.57
C GLU A 177 15.52 5.29 -1.52
N GLU A 178 15.00 5.78 -2.65
CA GLU A 178 14.35 4.95 -3.67
C GLU A 178 15.36 4.08 -4.44
N CYS A 179 16.60 4.56 -4.59
CA CYS A 179 17.68 3.76 -5.19
C CYS A 179 18.11 2.63 -4.25
N ASP A 180 18.21 2.92 -2.94
CA ASP A 180 18.52 1.93 -1.91
C ASP A 180 17.42 0.86 -1.87
N GLU A 181 16.15 1.25 -1.85
CA GLU A 181 15.02 0.31 -1.84
C GLU A 181 14.96 -0.55 -3.11
N ALA A 182 15.23 0.05 -4.28
CA ALA A 182 15.34 -0.68 -5.53
C ALA A 182 16.47 -1.70 -5.52
N LEU A 183 17.64 -1.35 -5.00
CA LEU A 183 18.77 -2.24 -4.88
C LEU A 183 18.46 -3.42 -3.94
N ASP A 184 17.89 -3.14 -2.77
CA ASP A 184 17.47 -4.16 -1.81
C ASP A 184 16.46 -5.13 -2.42
N HIS A 185 15.48 -4.59 -3.16
CA HIS A 185 14.49 -5.40 -3.86
C HIS A 185 15.16 -6.33 -4.88
N LEU A 186 16.07 -5.81 -5.71
CA LEU A 186 16.78 -6.59 -6.74
C LEU A 186 17.69 -7.67 -6.15
N LEU A 187 18.32 -7.40 -5.00
CA LEU A 187 19.10 -8.38 -4.26
C LEU A 187 18.19 -9.48 -3.68
N MET A 188 17.03 -9.11 -3.15
CA MET A 188 16.08 -10.02 -2.54
C MET A 188 15.38 -10.93 -3.56
N THR A 189 15.06 -10.41 -4.76
CA THR A 189 14.51 -11.20 -5.87
C THR A 189 15.57 -12.01 -6.60
N GLY A 190 16.85 -11.74 -6.36
CA GLY A 190 17.98 -12.42 -6.99
C GLY A 190 18.26 -11.97 -8.42
N GLN A 191 17.76 -10.81 -8.83
CA GLN A 191 18.00 -10.24 -10.17
C GLN A 191 19.35 -9.52 -10.28
N ILE A 192 19.92 -9.11 -9.14
CA ILE A 192 21.30 -8.60 -9.02
C ILE A 192 22.00 -9.35 -7.89
N HIS A 193 23.31 -9.56 -8.03
CA HIS A 193 24.18 -10.16 -7.04
C HIS A 193 25.33 -9.23 -6.68
N GLU A 194 25.57 -9.08 -5.38
CA GLU A 194 26.77 -8.43 -4.84
C GLU A 194 27.92 -9.44 -4.80
N ILE A 195 29.06 -9.11 -5.40
CA ILE A 195 30.24 -9.99 -5.51
C ILE A 195 31.39 -9.57 -4.58
N ASP A 196 31.44 -8.29 -4.22
CA ASP A 196 32.44 -7.65 -3.37
C ASP A 196 31.85 -6.33 -2.85
N ASP A 197 32.51 -5.68 -1.90
CA ASP A 197 32.04 -4.42 -1.29
C ASP A 197 31.68 -3.40 -2.39
N ASP A 198 30.41 -2.96 -2.40
CA ASP A 198 29.85 -1.99 -3.36
C ASP A 198 29.96 -2.41 -4.86
N CYS A 199 30.12 -3.70 -5.15
CA CYS A 199 30.30 -4.24 -6.49
C CYS A 199 29.20 -5.24 -6.87
N PHE A 200 28.46 -4.94 -7.94
CA PHE A 200 27.25 -5.68 -8.34
C PHE A 200 27.32 -6.23 -9.77
N ILE A 201 26.70 -7.39 -9.99
CA ILE A 201 26.50 -8.02 -11.30
C ILE A 201 25.03 -8.40 -11.46
N PRO A 202 24.36 -8.07 -12.58
CA PRO A 202 23.01 -8.55 -12.87
C PRO A 202 23.00 -10.05 -13.19
N ASP A 203 21.94 -10.76 -12.79
CA ASP A 203 21.72 -12.15 -13.18
C ASP A 203 21.47 -12.25 -14.71
N GLU A 204 21.91 -13.35 -15.33
CA GLU A 204 21.88 -13.54 -16.80
C GLU A 204 20.46 -13.72 -17.39
#